data_AF-A0A4Y2AG50-F1
#
_entry.id   AF-A0A4Y2AG50-F1
#
_cell.length_a   1.000
_cell.length_b   1.000
_cell.length_c   1.000
_cell.angle_alpha   90.00
_cell.angle_beta   90.00
_cell.angle_gamma   90.00
#
_symmetry.space_group_name_H-M   'P 1'
#
loop_
_entity.id
_entity.type
_entity.pdbx_description
1 polymer ?
#
loop_
_entity_poly.entity_id
_entity_poly.type
_entity_poly.pdbx_seq_one_letter_code
_entity_poly.pdbx_strand_id
1 'polypeptide(L)'
;MARDLESNTNSALEQIALNLSDLKLKLSAEKCQALVVRSISSYKFSKRNYTVLNRKPTLKINGYSIKISDSLKILGIVLDNKFTWSPHILSLHNRALFLTCNCNRIVKVKWSLNKKSNQVLNYINKCSKHPDWDPPLHVVAKTEFIKFRIWAGHANFYTDILGNIQLDNNISIKNIPSSSKFIILNENISNADFEVYTDGSRIEDETGFAACIFQENNNIENHLYKLKSHNSVFQAELAAIHCAANWAASKNVSINIHTDSLSSIAAIKSASARSSFVNNIKQDLVKIKHLVGLSWVKAHVGIQGNELADQQAKLATTTGVDTIIPAPRSYVKRLLNKLMIKEWNDY
;
A
#
# COMPACT_ATOMS: atom_id res chain seq x y z
N MET A 1 -9.27 -32.37 45.19
CA MET A 1 -9.60 -31.52 44.03
C MET A 1 -8.93 -31.98 42.73
N ALA A 2 -7.60 -32.01 42.60
CA ALA A 2 -6.94 -32.46 41.34
C ALA A 2 -6.95 -33.99 41.14
N ARG A 3 -6.80 -34.78 42.23
CA ARG A 3 -6.90 -36.25 42.19
C ARG A 3 -8.33 -36.73 41.91
N ASP A 4 -9.33 -36.06 42.47
CA ASP A 4 -10.75 -36.37 42.22
C ASP A 4 -11.13 -36.07 40.77
N LEU A 5 -10.63 -34.95 40.22
CA LEU A 5 -10.77 -34.64 38.79
C LEU A 5 -10.16 -35.75 37.93
N GLU A 6 -8.94 -36.19 38.24
CA GLU A 6 -8.24 -37.26 37.52
C GLU A 6 -9.02 -38.58 37.58
N SER A 7 -9.47 -38.99 38.77
CA SER A 7 -10.24 -40.22 38.97
C SER A 7 -11.57 -40.19 38.20
N ASN A 8 -12.35 -39.11 38.36
CA ASN A 8 -13.66 -38.99 37.72
C ASN A 8 -13.54 -38.90 36.20
N THR A 9 -12.55 -38.16 35.69
CA THR A 9 -12.34 -38.03 34.25
C THR A 9 -11.88 -39.34 33.63
N ASN A 10 -10.99 -40.09 34.30
CA ASN A 10 -10.54 -41.40 33.80
C ASN A 10 -11.68 -42.42 33.77
N SER A 11 -12.54 -42.46 34.79
CA SER A 11 -13.73 -43.31 34.77
C SER A 11 -14.68 -42.96 33.62
N ALA A 12 -14.90 -41.65 33.36
CA ALA A 12 -15.71 -41.21 32.23
C ALA A 12 -15.08 -41.56 30.86
N LEU A 13 -13.76 -41.41 30.71
CA LEU A 13 -13.03 -41.77 29.49
C LEU A 13 -13.10 -43.27 29.20
N GLU A 14 -13.08 -44.10 30.25
CA GLU A 14 -13.25 -45.56 30.13
C GLU A 14 -14.65 -45.92 29.64
N GLN A 15 -15.70 -45.31 30.18
CA GLN A 15 -17.08 -45.51 29.69
C GLN A 15 -17.25 -45.07 28.24
N ILE A 16 -16.63 -43.93 27.85
CA ILE A 16 -16.63 -43.48 26.46
C ILE A 16 -15.94 -44.52 25.56
N ALA A 17 -14.82 -45.08 26.00
CA ALA A 17 -14.10 -46.08 25.22
C ALA A 17 -14.89 -47.39 25.05
N LEU A 18 -15.62 -47.83 26.07
CA LEU A 18 -16.54 -48.96 26.00
C LEU A 18 -17.66 -48.69 24.98
N ASN A 19 -18.35 -47.56 25.10
CA ASN A 19 -19.43 -47.18 24.17
C ASN A 19 -18.95 -47.07 22.71
N LEU A 20 -17.76 -46.52 22.49
CA LEU A 20 -17.17 -46.47 21.14
C LEU A 20 -16.88 -47.87 20.60
N SER A 21 -16.46 -48.79 21.46
CA SER A 21 -16.20 -50.19 21.08
C SER A 21 -17.49 -50.91 20.69
N ASP A 22 -18.58 -50.70 21.43
CA ASP A 22 -19.92 -51.23 21.11
C ASP A 22 -20.43 -50.70 19.76
N LEU A 23 -20.15 -49.43 19.46
CA LEU A 23 -20.44 -48.81 18.16
C LEU A 23 -19.45 -49.21 17.04
N LYS A 24 -18.49 -50.09 17.32
CA LYS A 24 -17.42 -50.51 16.40
C LYS A 24 -16.56 -49.35 15.87
N LEU A 25 -16.48 -48.25 16.62
CA LEU A 25 -15.64 -47.09 16.31
C LEU A 25 -14.26 -47.24 16.96
N LYS A 26 -13.20 -47.21 16.14
CA LYS A 26 -11.82 -47.30 16.63
C LYS A 26 -11.25 -45.91 16.93
N LEU A 27 -10.87 -45.68 18.20
CA LEU A 27 -10.17 -44.48 18.63
C LEU A 27 -8.65 -44.65 18.50
N SER A 28 -7.96 -43.68 17.90
CA SER A 28 -6.50 -43.61 17.91
C SER A 28 -6.03 -42.87 19.17
N ALA A 29 -5.97 -43.59 20.30
CA ALA A 29 -5.65 -43.02 21.61
C ALA A 29 -4.32 -42.24 21.64
N GLU A 30 -3.33 -42.67 20.85
CA GLU A 30 -2.02 -42.02 20.71
C GLU A 30 -2.10 -40.62 20.09
N LYS A 31 -3.14 -40.35 19.29
CA LYS A 31 -3.38 -39.04 18.65
C LYS A 31 -4.25 -38.13 19.51
N CYS A 32 -4.82 -38.64 20.61
CA CYS A 32 -5.66 -37.85 21.49
C CYS A 32 -4.82 -36.81 22.24
N GLN A 33 -5.38 -35.61 22.35
CA GLN A 33 -4.85 -34.52 23.14
C GLN A 33 -5.96 -33.98 24.02
N ALA A 34 -5.59 -33.51 25.20
CA ALA A 34 -6.51 -32.89 26.14
C ALA A 34 -6.05 -31.47 26.46
N LEU A 35 -7.02 -30.56 26.57
CA LEU A 35 -6.85 -29.25 27.14
C LEU A 35 -7.53 -29.24 28.50
N VAL A 36 -6.79 -28.92 29.55
CA VAL A 36 -7.36 -28.86 30.91
C VAL A 36 -7.46 -27.41 31.33
N VAL A 37 -8.67 -27.02 31.74
CA VAL A 37 -8.99 -25.66 32.13
C VAL A 37 -9.56 -25.67 33.53
N ARG A 38 -9.16 -24.68 34.34
CA ARG A 38 -9.75 -24.42 35.64
C ARG A 38 -10.94 -23.47 35.51
N SER A 39 -12.06 -23.80 36.15
CA SER A 39 -13.21 -22.90 36.24
C SER A 39 -12.87 -21.62 37.01
N ILE A 40 -13.48 -20.49 36.60
CA ILE A 40 -13.34 -19.17 37.24
C ILE A 40 -13.70 -19.23 38.73
N SER A 41 -14.75 -19.97 39.09
CA SER A 41 -15.17 -20.16 40.50
C SER A 41 -14.12 -20.88 41.35
N SER A 42 -13.20 -21.59 40.71
CA SER A 42 -12.10 -22.31 41.35
C SER A 42 -10.80 -21.49 41.44
N TYR A 43 -10.80 -20.23 40.98
CA TYR A 43 -9.64 -19.33 41.07
C TYR A 43 -9.32 -18.91 42.50
N LYS A 44 -10.35 -18.78 43.35
CA LYS A 44 -10.21 -18.47 44.79
C LYS A 44 -9.39 -19.51 45.58
N PHE A 45 -9.20 -20.71 45.03
CA PHE A 45 -8.41 -21.78 45.64
C PHE A 45 -6.96 -21.82 45.12
N SER A 46 -6.57 -20.89 44.25
CA SER A 46 -5.20 -20.73 43.75
C SER A 46 -4.45 -19.73 44.62
N LYS A 47 -3.29 -20.13 45.19
CA LYS A 47 -2.47 -19.26 46.04
C LYS A 47 -1.97 -17.97 45.35
N ARG A 48 -2.11 -17.85 44.02
CA ARG A 48 -1.58 -16.74 43.20
C ARG A 48 -2.50 -16.33 42.03
N ASN A 49 -3.81 -16.62 42.10
CA ASN A 49 -4.77 -16.32 41.02
C ASN A 49 -4.37 -16.89 39.64
N TYR A 50 -3.59 -17.98 39.58
CA TYR A 50 -3.25 -18.63 38.32
C TYR A 50 -4.39 -19.52 37.81
N THR A 51 -4.64 -19.41 36.50
CA THR A 51 -5.61 -20.21 35.74
C THR A 51 -5.11 -21.62 35.42
N VAL A 52 -3.80 -21.86 35.53
CA VAL A 52 -3.14 -23.13 35.19
C VAL A 52 -2.99 -24.01 36.43
N LEU A 53 -3.17 -25.33 36.27
CA LEU A 53 -2.92 -26.31 37.35
C LEU A 53 -1.42 -26.42 37.64
N ASN A 54 -1.03 -26.40 38.92
CA ASN A 54 0.37 -26.59 39.33
C ASN A 54 0.95 -27.95 38.88
N ARG A 55 0.10 -28.97 38.82
CA ARG A 55 0.41 -30.30 38.28
C ARG A 55 -0.63 -30.63 37.21
N LYS A 56 -0.17 -31.01 36.01
CA LYS A 56 -1.04 -31.54 34.95
C LYS A 56 -1.60 -32.89 35.40
N PRO A 57 -2.92 -33.15 35.27
CA PRO A 57 -3.51 -34.43 35.64
C PRO A 57 -3.01 -35.53 34.70
N THR A 58 -3.10 -36.79 35.12
CA THR A 58 -2.76 -37.94 34.26
C THR A 58 -4.03 -38.57 33.73
N LEU A 59 -4.41 -38.20 32.50
CA LEU A 59 -5.60 -38.73 31.85
C LEU A 59 -5.26 -39.94 30.99
N LYS A 60 -6.04 -41.02 31.08
CA LYS A 60 -5.84 -42.25 30.31
C LYS A 60 -7.11 -42.69 29.59
N ILE A 61 -6.95 -43.23 28.38
CA ILE A 61 -8.01 -43.90 27.61
C ILE A 61 -7.44 -45.17 26.98
N ASN A 62 -8.12 -46.32 27.15
CA ASN A 62 -7.61 -47.64 26.74
C ASN A 62 -6.19 -47.96 27.25
N GLY A 63 -5.84 -47.50 28.46
CA GLY A 63 -4.51 -47.66 29.03
C GLY A 63 -3.44 -46.69 28.50
N TYR A 64 -3.71 -45.94 27.43
CA TYR A 64 -2.80 -44.94 26.87
C TYR A 64 -2.95 -43.60 27.59
N SER A 65 -1.84 -42.95 27.93
CA SER A 65 -1.86 -41.61 28.54
C SER A 65 -2.09 -40.54 27.48
N ILE A 66 -3.08 -39.68 27.70
CA ILE A 66 -3.44 -38.58 26.80
C ILE A 66 -2.50 -37.40 27.04
N LYS A 67 -1.94 -36.84 25.96
CA LYS A 67 -1.07 -35.66 26.04
C LYS A 67 -1.88 -34.43 26.46
N ILE A 68 -1.49 -33.79 27.57
CA ILE A 68 -2.06 -32.51 28.00
C ILE A 68 -1.26 -31.35 27.42
N SER A 69 -1.88 -30.64 26.48
CA SER A 69 -1.30 -29.47 25.81
C SER A 69 -1.78 -28.18 26.48
N ASP A 70 -0.98 -27.12 26.42
CA ASP A 70 -1.36 -25.80 26.92
C ASP A 70 -2.23 -25.02 25.92
N SER A 71 -2.31 -25.50 24.68
CA SER A 71 -3.26 -25.05 23.67
C SER A 71 -3.71 -26.21 22.78
N LEU A 72 -4.94 -26.15 22.28
CA LEU A 72 -5.53 -27.16 21.40
C LEU A 72 -6.25 -26.48 20.23
N LYS A 73 -6.09 -27.01 19.02
CA LYS A 73 -6.79 -26.53 17.83
C LYS A 73 -7.99 -27.42 17.52
N ILE A 74 -9.20 -26.86 17.58
CA ILE A 74 -10.45 -27.56 17.28
C ILE A 74 -11.14 -26.81 16.14
N LEU A 75 -11.38 -27.49 15.01
CA LEU A 75 -12.09 -26.93 13.84
C LEU A 75 -11.57 -25.55 13.35
N GLY A 76 -10.28 -25.27 13.55
CA GLY A 76 -9.67 -23.99 13.16
C GLY A 76 -9.47 -22.98 14.29
N ILE A 77 -10.14 -23.18 15.43
CA ILE A 77 -10.05 -22.33 16.61
C ILE A 77 -8.94 -22.85 17.54
N VAL A 78 -8.09 -21.96 18.06
CA VAL A 78 -7.00 -22.33 18.99
C VAL A 78 -7.39 -21.92 20.40
N LEU A 79 -7.71 -22.88 21.26
CA LEU A 79 -8.02 -22.63 22.66
C LEU A 79 -6.77 -22.82 23.50
N ASP A 80 -6.45 -21.88 24.38
CA ASP A 80 -5.39 -22.01 25.36
C ASP A 80 -5.95 -22.35 26.74
N ASN A 81 -5.12 -22.95 27.61
CA ASN A 81 -5.52 -23.39 28.93
C ASN A 81 -5.90 -22.24 29.88
N LYS A 82 -5.66 -20.98 29.48
CA LYS A 82 -6.08 -19.78 30.20
C LYS A 82 -7.31 -19.12 29.58
N PHE A 83 -7.87 -19.65 28.49
CA PHE A 83 -8.94 -19.03 27.70
C PHE A 83 -8.68 -17.55 27.37
N THR A 84 -7.42 -17.20 27.12
CA THR A 84 -7.03 -15.82 26.77
C THR A 84 -7.29 -15.51 25.31
N TRP A 85 -7.55 -16.52 24.48
CA TRP A 85 -7.68 -16.43 23.01
C TRP A 85 -6.43 -15.90 22.31
N SER A 86 -5.37 -15.55 23.05
CA SER A 86 -4.18 -14.90 22.51
C SER A 86 -3.50 -15.74 21.44
N PRO A 87 -3.31 -17.08 21.60
CA PRO A 87 -2.72 -17.90 20.55
C PRO A 87 -3.60 -17.98 19.28
N HIS A 88 -4.93 -17.91 19.42
CA HIS A 88 -5.82 -17.87 18.26
C HIS A 88 -5.70 -16.56 17.50
N ILE A 89 -5.78 -15.44 18.22
CA ILE A 89 -5.68 -14.09 17.67
C ILE A 89 -4.32 -13.92 16.99
N LEU A 90 -3.22 -14.34 17.62
CA LEU A 90 -1.88 -14.31 17.04
C LEU A 90 -1.79 -15.19 15.77
N SER A 91 -2.40 -16.37 15.78
CA SER A 91 -2.45 -17.23 14.59
C SER A 91 -3.23 -16.58 13.44
N LEU A 92 -4.34 -15.90 13.72
CA LEU A 92 -5.11 -15.18 12.70
C LEU A 92 -4.32 -13.99 12.16
N HIS A 93 -3.74 -13.18 13.06
CA HIS A 93 -2.86 -12.06 12.72
C HIS A 93 -1.66 -12.49 11.86
N ASN A 94 -0.99 -13.61 12.17
CA ASN A 94 0.17 -14.05 11.39
C ASN A 94 -0.21 -14.51 9.97
N ARG A 95 -1.33 -15.23 9.83
CA ARG A 95 -1.86 -15.60 8.50
C ARG A 95 -2.20 -14.37 7.69
N ALA A 96 -2.76 -13.38 8.35
CA ALA A 96 -3.10 -12.10 7.77
C ALA A 96 -1.91 -11.32 7.25
N LEU A 97 -0.93 -11.10 8.14
CA LEU A 97 0.28 -10.36 7.85
C LEU A 97 1.00 -11.01 6.67
N PHE A 98 1.08 -12.34 6.65
CA PHE A 98 1.66 -13.07 5.52
C PHE A 98 0.95 -12.77 4.19
N LEU A 99 -0.38 -12.77 4.16
CA LEU A 99 -1.16 -12.44 2.96
C LEU A 99 -0.93 -10.99 2.53
N THR A 100 -1.02 -10.04 3.45
CA THR A 100 -0.81 -8.60 3.19
C THR A 100 0.61 -8.32 2.69
N CYS A 101 1.62 -8.95 3.29
CA CYS A 101 3.01 -8.83 2.84
C CYS A 101 3.22 -9.40 1.44
N ASN A 102 2.58 -10.54 1.12
CA ASN A 102 2.65 -11.13 -0.21
C ASN A 102 1.97 -10.25 -1.27
N CYS A 103 0.80 -9.68 -0.97
CA CYS A 103 0.13 -8.69 -1.83
C CYS A 103 1.07 -7.51 -2.11
N ASN A 104 1.60 -6.90 -1.05
CA ASN A 104 2.50 -5.77 -1.16
C ASN A 104 3.77 -6.10 -1.94
N ARG A 105 4.32 -7.31 -1.80
CA ARG A 105 5.50 -7.76 -2.56
C ARG A 105 5.18 -7.92 -4.05
N ILE A 106 4.03 -8.51 -4.39
CA ILE A 106 3.59 -8.67 -5.79
C ILE A 106 3.36 -7.29 -6.43
N VAL A 107 2.64 -6.39 -5.74
CA VAL A 107 2.44 -4.99 -6.15
C VAL A 107 3.78 -4.28 -6.35
N LYS A 108 4.80 -4.54 -5.51
CA LYS A 108 6.10 -3.86 -5.64
C LYS A 108 6.99 -4.43 -6.76
N VAL A 109 6.96 -5.74 -7.03
CA VAL A 109 8.05 -6.43 -7.75
C VAL A 109 7.79 -6.71 -9.24
N LYS A 110 6.65 -7.31 -9.64
CA LYS A 110 6.42 -7.77 -11.02
C LYS A 110 4.94 -7.70 -11.38
N TRP A 111 4.63 -6.93 -12.43
CA TRP A 111 3.27 -6.55 -12.84
C TRP A 111 2.67 -7.40 -13.97
N SER A 112 3.47 -8.25 -14.63
CA SER A 112 2.96 -9.24 -15.58
C SER A 112 2.48 -10.47 -14.82
N LEU A 113 1.17 -10.75 -14.86
CA LEU A 113 0.56 -11.92 -14.24
C LEU A 113 1.22 -13.20 -14.74
N ASN A 114 1.85 -13.96 -13.84
CA ASN A 114 2.18 -15.35 -14.12
C ASN A 114 1.13 -16.26 -13.43
N LYS A 115 1.10 -17.53 -13.82
CA LYS A 115 0.12 -18.52 -13.33
C LYS A 115 0.10 -18.62 -11.78
N LYS A 116 1.24 -18.39 -11.11
CA LYS A 116 1.35 -18.39 -9.64
C LYS A 116 0.74 -17.15 -9.00
N SER A 117 0.91 -15.97 -9.60
CA SER A 117 0.27 -14.72 -9.14
C SER A 117 -1.26 -14.84 -9.13
N ASN A 118 -1.84 -15.49 -10.15
CA ASN A 118 -3.29 -15.69 -10.25
C ASN A 118 -3.84 -16.63 -9.15
N GLN A 119 -3.09 -17.68 -8.78
CA GLN A 119 -3.51 -18.58 -7.69
C GLN A 119 -3.54 -17.86 -6.34
N VAL A 120 -2.55 -17.01 -6.06
CA VAL A 120 -2.51 -16.18 -4.85
C VAL A 120 -3.67 -15.18 -4.85
N LEU A 121 -3.96 -14.55 -6.00
CA LEU A 121 -5.10 -13.64 -6.14
C LEU A 121 -6.45 -14.33 -5.91
N ASN A 122 -6.63 -15.54 -6.43
CA ASN A 122 -7.86 -16.31 -6.22
C ASN A 122 -8.05 -16.68 -4.75
N TYR A 123 -6.95 -17.01 -4.05
CA TYR A 123 -6.98 -17.26 -2.62
C TYR A 123 -7.39 -16.00 -1.83
N ILE A 124 -6.80 -14.84 -2.17
CA ILE A 124 -7.13 -13.55 -1.51
C ILE A 124 -8.59 -13.16 -1.75
N ASN A 125 -9.09 -13.27 -2.99
CA ASN A 125 -10.49 -13.01 -3.33
C ASN A 125 -11.45 -13.95 -2.57
N LYS A 126 -11.02 -15.19 -2.29
CA LYS A 126 -11.78 -16.12 -1.45
C LYS A 126 -11.77 -15.67 0.02
N CYS A 127 -10.63 -15.20 0.52
CA CYS A 127 -10.52 -14.67 1.88
C CYS A 127 -11.31 -13.36 2.09
N SER A 128 -11.34 -12.45 1.11
CA SER A 128 -12.10 -11.20 1.20
C SER A 128 -13.62 -11.39 1.18
N LYS A 129 -14.10 -12.59 0.86
CA LYS A 129 -15.54 -12.95 0.82
C LYS A 129 -16.02 -13.69 2.06
N HIS A 130 -15.14 -13.97 3.04
CA HIS A 130 -15.51 -14.62 4.29
C HIS A 130 -15.69 -13.56 5.40
N PRO A 131 -16.94 -13.22 5.78
CA PRO A 131 -17.24 -12.23 6.82
C PRO A 131 -16.84 -12.68 8.24
N ASP A 132 -16.60 -13.97 8.44
CA ASP A 132 -16.22 -14.53 9.76
C ASP A 132 -14.73 -14.35 10.12
N TRP A 133 -13.94 -13.70 9.26
CA TRP A 133 -12.56 -13.33 9.59
C TRP A 133 -12.56 -12.02 10.36
N ASP A 134 -11.85 -11.99 11.50
CA ASP A 134 -11.41 -10.80 12.26
C ASP A 134 -11.69 -9.47 11.52
N PRO A 135 -12.76 -8.73 11.88
CA PRO A 135 -13.33 -7.64 11.09
C PRO A 135 -12.30 -6.59 10.59
N PRO A 136 -11.32 -6.17 11.41
CA PRO A 136 -10.15 -5.42 10.97
C PRO A 136 -9.51 -5.85 9.65
N LEU A 137 -9.39 -7.15 9.46
CA LEU A 137 -8.44 -7.70 8.52
C LEU A 137 -9.02 -7.96 7.14
N HIS A 138 -10.28 -8.41 7.08
CA HIS A 138 -10.92 -8.60 5.78
C HIS A 138 -11.03 -7.27 5.03
N VAL A 139 -11.25 -6.15 5.75
CA VAL A 139 -11.29 -4.78 5.20
C VAL A 139 -9.94 -4.38 4.58
N VAL A 140 -8.83 -4.65 5.29
CA VAL A 140 -7.47 -4.39 4.78
C VAL A 140 -7.16 -5.26 3.56
N ALA A 141 -7.46 -6.57 3.62
CA ALA A 141 -7.20 -7.50 2.52
C ALA A 141 -8.02 -7.16 1.26
N LYS A 142 -9.30 -6.79 1.43
CA LYS A 142 -10.19 -6.32 0.36
C LYS A 142 -9.64 -5.06 -0.29
N THR A 143 -9.24 -4.07 0.51
CA THR A 143 -8.62 -2.83 0.04
C THR A 143 -7.36 -3.08 -0.78
N GLU A 144 -6.45 -3.91 -0.28
CA GLU A 144 -5.22 -4.29 -0.98
C GLU A 144 -5.51 -5.03 -2.30
N PHE A 145 -6.52 -5.89 -2.33
CA PHE A 145 -6.95 -6.60 -3.53
C PHE A 145 -7.52 -5.65 -4.59
N ILE A 146 -8.43 -4.74 -4.21
CA ILE A 146 -8.99 -3.72 -5.12
C ILE A 146 -7.86 -2.87 -5.70
N LYS A 147 -6.96 -2.38 -4.84
CA LYS A 147 -5.77 -1.62 -5.27
C LYS A 147 -4.96 -2.38 -6.31
N PHE A 148 -4.66 -3.66 -6.07
CA PHE A 148 -3.93 -4.48 -7.02
C PHE A 148 -4.67 -4.58 -8.37
N ARG A 149 -5.98 -4.85 -8.34
CA ARG A 149 -6.80 -5.04 -9.55
C ARG A 149 -6.85 -3.78 -10.40
N ILE A 150 -7.08 -2.62 -9.79
CA ILE A 150 -7.05 -1.32 -10.48
C ILE A 150 -5.72 -1.15 -11.22
N TRP A 151 -4.60 -1.41 -10.55
CA TRP A 151 -3.27 -1.28 -11.16
C TRP A 151 -2.91 -2.34 -12.18
N ALA A 152 -3.57 -3.49 -12.16
CA ALA A 152 -3.41 -4.56 -13.15
C ALA A 152 -4.25 -4.31 -14.42
N GLY A 153 -4.77 -3.09 -14.62
CA GLY A 153 -5.54 -2.72 -15.81
C GLY A 153 -7.04 -3.04 -15.70
N HIS A 154 -7.52 -3.41 -14.52
CA HIS A 154 -8.94 -3.71 -14.27
C HIS A 154 -9.68 -2.52 -13.64
N ALA A 155 -9.21 -1.28 -13.84
CA ALA A 155 -9.81 -0.08 -13.27
C ALA A 155 -11.30 0.07 -13.66
N ASN A 156 -11.67 -0.35 -14.88
CA ASN A 156 -13.04 -0.28 -15.38
C ASN A 156 -14.05 -1.10 -14.57
N PHE A 157 -13.61 -2.07 -13.75
CA PHE A 157 -14.47 -2.82 -12.83
C PHE A 157 -14.72 -2.10 -11.50
N TYR A 158 -14.12 -0.93 -11.30
CA TYR A 158 -14.18 -0.15 -10.06
C TYR A 158 -14.57 1.31 -10.34
N THR A 159 -15.37 1.54 -11.39
CA THR A 159 -15.94 2.86 -11.72
C THR A 159 -16.75 3.44 -10.57
N ASP A 160 -17.39 2.59 -9.76
CA ASP A 160 -18.17 3.02 -8.60
C ASP A 160 -17.29 3.65 -7.51
N ILE A 161 -16.00 3.31 -7.50
CA ILE A 161 -14.99 3.84 -6.58
C ILE A 161 -14.26 5.02 -7.24
N LEU A 162 -13.79 4.84 -8.47
CA LEU A 162 -12.88 5.76 -9.15
C LEU A 162 -13.58 6.85 -9.94
N GLY A 163 -14.87 6.69 -10.24
CA GLY A 163 -15.56 7.46 -11.28
C GLY A 163 -14.94 7.25 -12.67
N ASN A 164 -15.18 8.21 -13.56
CA ASN A 164 -14.63 8.25 -14.92
C ASN A 164 -13.23 8.91 -14.98
N ILE A 165 -12.41 8.72 -13.93
CA ILE A 165 -11.09 9.34 -13.85
C ILE A 165 -10.07 8.55 -14.69
N GLN A 166 -9.39 9.24 -15.59
CA GLN A 166 -8.26 8.68 -16.33
C GLN A 166 -7.04 8.51 -15.40
N LEU A 167 -6.61 7.28 -15.18
CA LEU A 167 -5.44 6.97 -14.35
C LEU A 167 -4.14 7.01 -15.17
N ASP A 168 -3.06 7.44 -14.52
CA ASP A 168 -1.71 7.19 -15.04
C ASP A 168 -1.43 5.69 -15.02
N ASN A 169 -0.83 5.21 -16.10
CA ASN A 169 -0.52 3.79 -16.28
C ASN A 169 0.97 3.55 -16.08
N ASN A 170 1.33 2.32 -15.75
CA ASN A 170 2.74 1.94 -15.71
C ASN A 170 3.16 1.30 -17.02
N ILE A 171 4.31 1.73 -17.54
CA ILE A 171 4.99 1.10 -18.66
C ILE A 171 5.98 0.07 -18.12
N SER A 172 6.06 -1.08 -18.79
CA SER A 172 7.12 -2.06 -18.54
C SER A 172 8.47 -1.45 -18.92
N ILE A 173 9.42 -1.43 -17.97
CA ILE A 173 10.79 -0.92 -18.21
C ILE A 173 11.47 -1.63 -19.39
N LYS A 174 11.11 -2.90 -19.63
CA LYS A 174 11.63 -3.67 -20.77
C LYS A 174 11.18 -3.11 -22.12
N ASN A 175 10.04 -2.42 -22.15
CA ASN A 175 9.44 -1.86 -23.36
C ASN A 175 9.96 -0.45 -23.65
N ILE A 176 10.74 0.15 -22.74
CA ILE A 176 11.35 1.47 -22.93
C ILE A 176 12.66 1.28 -23.71
N PRO A 177 12.85 1.93 -24.87
CA PRO A 177 14.12 1.91 -25.59
C PRO A 177 15.29 2.35 -24.71
N SER A 178 16.47 1.73 -24.86
CA SER A 178 17.63 2.05 -24.01
C SER A 178 18.06 3.52 -24.11
N SER A 179 17.92 4.13 -25.30
CA SER A 179 18.23 5.54 -25.54
C SER A 179 17.27 6.53 -24.84
N SER A 180 16.08 6.09 -24.44
CA SER A 180 15.11 6.92 -23.69
C SER A 180 15.03 6.57 -22.21
N LYS A 181 15.71 5.50 -21.76
CA LYS A 181 15.81 5.15 -20.34
C LYS A 181 16.60 6.21 -19.59
N PHE A 182 17.80 6.52 -20.07
CA PHE A 182 18.69 7.47 -19.41
C PHE A 182 18.65 8.80 -20.13
N ILE A 183 18.31 9.86 -19.39
CA ILE A 183 18.32 11.23 -19.92
C ILE A 183 19.44 11.97 -19.21
N ILE A 184 20.32 12.53 -20.03
CA ILE A 184 21.34 13.49 -19.59
C ILE A 184 20.89 14.83 -20.18
N LEU A 185 20.39 15.69 -19.30
CA LEU A 185 20.21 17.11 -19.59
C LEU A 185 21.42 17.84 -19.01
N ASN A 186 21.87 18.88 -19.71
CA ASN A 186 22.84 19.80 -19.15
C ASN A 186 22.21 20.52 -17.96
N GLU A 187 23.01 20.84 -16.93
CA GLU A 187 22.50 21.61 -15.80
C GLU A 187 22.10 23.01 -16.25
N ASN A 188 22.95 23.66 -17.06
CA ASN A 188 22.67 24.93 -17.71
C ASN A 188 23.21 24.93 -19.16
N ILE A 189 22.56 25.71 -20.01
CA ILE A 189 23.03 26.11 -21.34
C ILE A 189 23.70 27.47 -21.20
N SER A 190 24.95 27.57 -21.67
CA SER A 190 25.68 28.84 -21.72
C SER A 190 24.99 29.82 -22.66
N ASN A 191 24.77 31.06 -22.21
CA ASN A 191 24.09 32.11 -22.97
C ASN A 191 22.67 31.68 -23.42
N ALA A 192 21.92 31.02 -22.54
CA ALA A 192 20.51 30.75 -22.80
C ALA A 192 19.74 32.06 -23.02
N ASP A 193 18.72 32.02 -23.89
CA ASP A 193 17.89 33.19 -24.21
C ASP A 193 17.03 33.61 -23.00
N PHE A 194 16.58 32.65 -22.19
CA PHE A 194 15.73 32.88 -21.03
C PHE A 194 16.07 32.00 -19.83
N GLU A 195 15.74 32.52 -18.65
CA GLU A 195 15.77 31.78 -17.39
C GLU A 195 14.32 31.48 -16.99
N VAL A 196 14.00 30.23 -16.64
CA VAL A 196 12.64 29.82 -16.32
C VAL A 196 12.60 29.17 -14.94
N TYR A 197 11.78 29.71 -14.05
CA TYR A 197 11.56 29.14 -12.73
C TYR A 197 10.22 28.41 -12.70
N THR A 198 10.20 27.24 -12.08
CA THR A 198 9.04 26.35 -12.09
C THR A 198 8.71 25.90 -10.68
N ASP A 199 7.42 25.79 -10.38
CA ASP A 199 6.93 25.27 -9.11
C ASP A 199 5.57 24.57 -9.29
N GLY A 200 5.28 23.61 -8.41
CA GLY A 200 4.01 22.93 -8.31
C GLY A 200 3.43 23.02 -6.91
N SER A 201 2.20 23.54 -6.78
CA SER A 201 1.55 23.71 -5.48
C SER A 201 0.30 22.84 -5.33
N ARG A 202 0.03 22.46 -4.08
CA ARG A 202 -1.25 21.90 -3.68
C ARG A 202 -1.70 22.53 -2.37
N ILE A 203 -2.88 23.14 -2.40
CA ILE A 203 -3.52 23.73 -1.23
C ILE A 203 -4.84 22.98 -1.04
N GLU A 204 -4.99 22.36 0.12
CA GLU A 204 -6.11 21.45 0.42
C GLU A 204 -6.23 20.34 -0.64
N ASP A 205 -7.27 20.41 -1.46
CA ASP A 205 -7.51 19.49 -2.57
C ASP A 205 -7.31 20.10 -3.95
N GLU A 206 -6.98 21.39 -4.05
CA GLU A 206 -6.70 22.07 -5.31
C GLU A 206 -5.22 22.01 -5.64
N THR A 207 -4.88 21.73 -6.90
CA THR A 207 -3.49 21.56 -7.34
C THR A 207 -3.26 22.45 -8.56
N GLY A 208 -2.12 23.10 -8.60
CA GLY A 208 -1.75 24.02 -9.68
C GLY A 208 -0.24 24.03 -9.87
N PHE A 209 0.20 24.50 -11.02
CA PHE A 209 1.62 24.67 -11.29
C PHE A 209 1.86 25.95 -12.09
N ALA A 210 3.09 26.44 -12.02
CA ALA A 210 3.50 27.62 -12.76
C ALA A 210 4.88 27.49 -13.39
N ALA A 211 5.06 28.16 -14.51
CA ALA A 211 6.35 28.43 -15.14
C ALA A 211 6.50 29.93 -15.37
N CYS A 212 7.51 30.54 -14.76
CA CYS A 212 7.80 31.97 -14.81
C CYS A 212 9.03 32.22 -15.69
N ILE A 213 8.85 32.92 -16.80
CA ILE A 213 9.91 33.21 -17.77
C ILE A 213 10.55 34.56 -17.43
N PHE A 214 11.88 34.57 -17.44
CA PHE A 214 12.71 35.74 -17.21
C PHE A 214 13.65 35.99 -18.38
N GLN A 215 13.81 37.26 -18.72
CA GLN A 215 14.83 37.75 -19.64
C GLN A 215 15.60 38.86 -18.94
N GLU A 216 16.94 38.78 -18.90
CA GLU A 216 17.79 39.78 -18.24
C GLU A 216 17.34 40.11 -16.79
N ASN A 217 16.97 39.07 -16.02
CA ASN A 217 16.43 39.15 -14.64
C ASN A 217 15.06 39.82 -14.48
N ASN A 218 14.39 40.22 -15.57
CA ASN A 218 13.03 40.73 -15.53
C ASN A 218 12.03 39.61 -15.85
N ASN A 219 10.97 39.50 -15.05
CA ASN A 219 9.88 38.58 -15.37
C ASN A 219 9.08 39.14 -16.55
N ILE A 220 8.97 38.35 -17.63
CA ILE A 220 8.31 38.79 -18.88
C ILE A 220 6.98 38.08 -19.13
N GLU A 221 6.84 36.84 -18.68
CA GLU A 221 5.67 36.00 -18.96
C GLU A 221 5.54 34.93 -17.86
N ASN A 222 4.30 34.62 -17.47
CA ASN A 222 3.99 33.58 -16.50
C ASN A 222 2.88 32.68 -17.02
N HIS A 223 3.08 31.37 -16.96
CA HIS A 223 2.05 30.40 -17.29
C HIS A 223 1.55 29.73 -16.02
N LEU A 224 0.25 29.83 -15.76
CA LEU A 224 -0.41 29.27 -14.59
C LEU A 224 -1.48 28.28 -15.04
N TYR A 225 -1.39 27.06 -14.53
CA TYR A 225 -2.32 26.00 -14.89
C TYR A 225 -2.88 25.32 -13.65
N LYS A 226 -4.20 25.14 -13.67
CA LYS A 226 -4.95 24.45 -12.64
C LYS A 226 -5.12 22.98 -13.00
N LEU A 227 -4.70 22.10 -12.10
CA LEU A 227 -4.86 20.65 -12.23
C LEU A 227 -6.11 20.18 -11.48
N LYS A 228 -6.52 18.93 -11.73
CA LYS A 228 -7.65 18.33 -11.03
C LYS A 228 -7.27 17.95 -9.60
N SER A 229 -8.28 17.88 -8.74
CA SER A 229 -8.10 17.67 -7.30
C SER A 229 -7.46 16.34 -6.91
N HIS A 230 -7.41 15.39 -7.84
CA HIS A 230 -6.72 14.12 -7.66
C HIS A 230 -5.21 14.17 -7.90
N ASN A 231 -4.69 15.21 -8.56
CA ASN A 231 -3.27 15.29 -8.91
C ASN A 231 -2.37 15.59 -7.70
N SER A 232 -1.13 15.15 -7.71
CA SER A 232 -0.18 15.39 -6.62
C SER A 232 0.75 16.56 -6.91
N VAL A 233 1.31 17.18 -5.87
CA VAL A 233 2.42 18.16 -5.97
C VAL A 233 3.50 17.67 -6.94
N PHE A 234 3.99 16.44 -6.77
CA PHE A 234 4.97 15.85 -7.69
C PHE A 234 4.58 15.86 -9.18
N GLN A 235 3.28 15.72 -9.49
CA GLN A 235 2.84 15.82 -10.88
C GLN A 235 2.77 17.27 -11.35
N ALA A 236 2.39 18.20 -10.47
CA ALA A 236 2.37 19.63 -10.73
C ALA A 236 3.80 20.13 -11.05
N GLU A 237 4.79 19.75 -10.24
CA GLU A 237 6.21 20.04 -10.46
C GLU A 237 6.70 19.55 -11.82
N LEU A 238 6.42 18.29 -12.16
CA LEU A 238 6.79 17.73 -13.46
C LEU A 238 6.07 18.41 -14.62
N ALA A 239 4.79 18.76 -14.43
CA ALA A 239 4.01 19.48 -15.44
C ALA A 239 4.54 20.90 -15.67
N ALA A 240 5.05 21.57 -14.63
CA ALA A 240 5.71 22.87 -14.74
C ALA A 240 6.97 22.79 -15.60
N ILE A 241 7.84 21.81 -15.35
CA ILE A 241 9.03 21.55 -16.17
C ILE A 241 8.64 21.24 -17.62
N HIS A 242 7.61 20.41 -17.82
CA HIS A 242 7.12 20.08 -19.18
C HIS A 242 6.54 21.29 -19.90
N CYS A 243 5.84 22.17 -19.18
CA CYS A 243 5.31 23.42 -19.69
C CYS A 243 6.43 24.35 -20.17
N ALA A 244 7.45 24.59 -19.33
CA ALA A 244 8.62 25.39 -19.70
C ALA A 244 9.34 24.83 -20.94
N ALA A 245 9.54 23.51 -20.97
CA ALA A 245 10.12 22.79 -22.11
C ALA A 245 9.30 22.98 -23.40
N ASN A 246 7.98 22.83 -23.33
CA ASN A 246 7.11 23.00 -24.50
C ASN A 246 7.06 24.47 -24.96
N TRP A 247 7.12 25.42 -24.03
CA TRP A 247 7.24 26.85 -24.36
C TRP A 247 8.52 27.12 -25.16
N ALA A 248 9.67 26.64 -24.68
CA ALA A 248 10.95 26.77 -25.39
C ALA A 248 10.93 26.13 -26.78
N ALA A 249 10.35 24.93 -26.89
CA ALA A 249 10.18 24.24 -28.16
C ALA A 249 9.30 25.04 -29.14
N SER A 250 8.20 25.64 -28.65
CA SER A 250 7.27 26.40 -29.49
C SER A 250 7.86 27.70 -30.03
N LYS A 251 8.77 28.32 -29.26
CA LYS A 251 9.48 29.55 -29.64
C LYS A 251 10.81 29.27 -30.35
N ASN A 252 11.28 28.02 -30.30
CA ASN A 252 12.61 27.60 -30.74
C ASN A 252 13.73 28.43 -30.11
N VAL A 253 13.66 28.58 -28.78
CA VAL A 253 14.63 29.34 -27.96
C VAL A 253 15.29 28.43 -26.93
N SER A 254 16.47 28.81 -26.49
CA SER A 254 17.20 28.14 -25.42
C SER A 254 16.81 28.67 -24.04
N ILE A 255 16.60 27.77 -23.09
CA ILE A 255 16.20 28.12 -21.72
C ILE A 255 16.99 27.33 -20.67
N ASN A 256 17.15 27.93 -19.50
CA ASN A 256 17.56 27.24 -18.28
C ASN A 256 16.36 27.10 -17.33
N ILE A 257 15.94 25.87 -17.06
CA ILE A 257 14.85 25.58 -16.12
C ILE A 257 15.42 25.38 -14.72
N HIS A 258 14.91 26.13 -13.76
CA HIS A 258 15.20 26.03 -12.34
C HIS A 258 13.98 25.50 -11.59
N THR A 259 14.18 24.44 -10.83
CA THR A 259 13.15 23.83 -9.98
C THR A 259 13.76 23.49 -8.63
N ASP A 260 13.02 23.64 -7.55
CA ASP A 260 13.44 23.16 -6.23
C ASP A 260 13.04 21.69 -5.97
N SER A 261 12.33 21.07 -6.92
CA SER A 261 11.88 19.68 -6.82
C SER A 261 12.95 18.69 -7.25
N LEU A 262 13.83 18.32 -6.32
CA LEU A 262 14.78 17.21 -6.50
C LEU A 262 14.08 15.91 -6.91
N SER A 263 12.85 15.70 -6.46
CA SER A 263 12.07 14.51 -6.80
C SER A 263 11.73 14.45 -8.29
N SER A 264 11.40 15.59 -8.91
CA SER A 264 11.14 15.70 -10.35
C SER A 264 12.39 15.47 -11.17
N ILE A 265 13.52 16.10 -10.79
CA ILE A 265 14.82 15.89 -11.44
C ILE A 265 15.24 14.41 -11.36
N ALA A 266 15.12 13.80 -10.18
CA ALA A 266 15.44 12.38 -9.99
C ALA A 266 14.54 11.46 -10.83
N ALA A 267 13.24 11.79 -10.96
CA ALA A 267 12.31 11.04 -11.79
C ALA A 267 12.66 11.11 -13.29
N ILE A 268 13.02 12.30 -13.78
CA ILE A 268 13.45 12.52 -15.18
C ILE A 268 14.75 11.75 -15.45
N LYS A 269 15.74 11.83 -14.55
CA LYS A 269 17.03 11.12 -14.68
C LYS A 269 16.91 9.60 -14.49
N SER A 270 15.82 9.10 -13.88
CA SER A 270 15.69 7.68 -13.55
C SER A 270 15.47 6.79 -14.78
N ALA A 271 16.36 5.82 -14.97
CA ALA A 271 16.21 4.74 -15.96
C ALA A 271 15.08 3.74 -15.67
N SER A 272 14.50 3.82 -14.47
CA SER A 272 13.50 2.87 -13.98
C SER A 272 12.13 3.51 -13.72
N ALA A 273 11.92 4.74 -14.20
CA ALA A 273 10.62 5.41 -14.15
C ALA A 273 9.56 4.53 -14.81
N ARG A 274 8.52 4.16 -14.07
CA ARG A 274 7.44 3.29 -14.57
C ARG A 274 6.21 4.07 -15.00
N SER A 275 6.00 5.28 -14.48
CA SER A 275 4.86 6.13 -14.83
C SER A 275 4.88 6.49 -16.32
N SER A 276 3.77 6.30 -17.02
CA SER A 276 3.62 6.73 -18.41
C SER A 276 3.74 8.25 -18.50
N PHE A 277 3.09 8.98 -17.59
CA PHE A 277 3.19 10.44 -17.49
C PHE A 277 4.66 10.91 -17.43
N VAL A 278 5.46 10.35 -16.51
CA VAL A 278 6.90 10.69 -16.42
C VAL A 278 7.64 10.35 -17.71
N ASN A 279 7.42 9.16 -18.28
CA ASN A 279 8.13 8.73 -19.47
C ASN A 279 7.77 9.55 -20.73
N ASN A 280 6.56 10.08 -20.82
CA ASN A 280 6.16 10.97 -21.91
C ASN A 280 6.92 12.30 -21.82
N ILE A 281 6.94 12.93 -20.64
CA ILE A 281 7.71 14.16 -20.39
C ILE A 281 9.18 13.95 -20.72
N LYS A 282 9.75 12.83 -20.25
CA LYS A 282 11.11 12.40 -20.57
C LYS A 282 11.37 12.34 -22.08
N GLN A 283 10.48 11.73 -22.84
CA GLN A 283 10.64 11.63 -24.31
C GLN A 283 10.63 13.00 -24.98
N ASP A 284 9.77 13.91 -24.52
CA ASP A 284 9.71 15.27 -25.07
C ASP A 284 10.95 16.07 -24.73
N LEU A 285 11.44 16.01 -23.49
CA LEU A 285 12.70 16.63 -23.06
C LEU A 285 13.90 16.13 -23.87
N VAL A 286 13.95 14.84 -24.23
CA VAL A 286 15.04 14.29 -25.06
C VAL A 286 15.06 14.93 -26.45
N LYS A 287 13.89 15.20 -27.05
CA LYS A 287 13.80 15.80 -28.39
C LYS A 287 14.39 17.22 -28.41
N ILE A 288 14.21 17.96 -27.32
CA ILE A 288 14.63 19.37 -27.21
C ILE A 288 15.81 19.57 -26.25
N LYS A 289 16.57 18.51 -25.96
CA LYS A 289 17.69 18.54 -24.99
C LYS A 289 18.77 19.59 -25.28
N HIS A 290 18.83 20.09 -26.52
CA HIS A 290 19.77 21.12 -26.95
C HIS A 290 19.28 22.55 -26.65
N LEU A 291 17.98 22.71 -26.35
CA LEU A 291 17.33 23.96 -25.99
C LEU A 291 17.08 24.09 -24.49
N VAL A 292 17.19 23.01 -23.70
CA VAL A 292 16.79 23.02 -22.28
C VAL A 292 17.93 22.59 -21.37
N GLY A 293 18.36 23.51 -20.50
CA GLY A 293 19.07 23.21 -19.26
C GLY A 293 18.09 22.90 -18.12
N LEU A 294 18.45 22.01 -17.20
CA LEU A 294 17.65 21.69 -16.02
C LEU A 294 18.52 21.64 -14.77
N SER A 295 18.33 22.60 -13.89
CA SER A 295 19.09 22.78 -12.67
C SER A 295 18.20 22.74 -11.42
N TRP A 296 18.80 22.39 -10.28
CA TRP A 296 18.15 22.46 -8.99
C TRP A 296 18.48 23.76 -8.29
N VAL A 297 17.47 24.43 -7.73
CA VAL A 297 17.63 25.60 -6.86
C VAL A 297 17.07 25.33 -5.48
N LYS A 298 17.60 26.01 -4.47
CA LYS A 298 17.13 25.82 -3.10
C LYS A 298 15.84 26.60 -2.86
N ALA A 299 14.84 25.94 -2.29
CA ALA A 299 13.59 26.56 -1.87
C ALA A 299 13.80 27.59 -0.74
N HIS A 300 13.03 28.68 -0.77
CA HIS A 300 12.88 29.66 0.33
C HIS A 300 14.18 30.30 0.84
N VAL A 301 15.06 30.71 -0.07
CA VAL A 301 16.32 31.42 0.27
C VAL A 301 16.46 32.80 -0.39
N GLY A 302 15.38 33.42 -0.86
CA GLY A 302 15.45 34.75 -1.48
C GLY A 302 15.75 34.76 -2.97
N ILE A 303 15.70 33.61 -3.66
CA ILE A 303 15.83 33.58 -5.12
C ILE A 303 14.53 34.09 -5.73
N GLN A 304 14.55 35.34 -6.21
CA GLN A 304 13.37 36.06 -6.70
C GLN A 304 12.53 35.24 -7.69
N GLY A 305 13.16 34.56 -8.64
CA GLY A 305 12.46 33.73 -9.62
C GLY A 305 11.77 32.51 -9.00
N ASN A 306 12.42 31.83 -8.05
CA ASN A 306 11.84 30.66 -7.38
C ASN A 306 10.69 31.06 -6.44
N GLU A 307 10.84 32.19 -5.75
CA GLU A 307 9.77 32.73 -4.89
C GLU A 307 8.57 33.18 -5.71
N LEU A 308 8.79 33.78 -6.89
CA LEU A 308 7.73 34.10 -7.81
C LEU A 308 7.03 32.83 -8.32
N ALA A 309 7.78 31.80 -8.71
CA ALA A 309 7.21 30.53 -9.17
C ALA A 309 6.32 29.89 -8.10
N ASP A 310 6.77 29.83 -6.83
CA ASP A 310 5.97 29.33 -5.70
C ASP A 310 4.67 30.15 -5.49
N GLN A 311 4.76 31.48 -5.58
CA GLN A 311 3.58 32.35 -5.52
C GLN A 311 2.61 32.06 -6.67
N GLN A 312 3.11 32.00 -7.91
CA GLN A 312 2.28 31.77 -9.10
C GLN A 312 1.67 30.35 -9.10
N ALA A 313 2.38 29.34 -8.61
CA ALA A 313 1.84 27.98 -8.50
C ALA A 313 0.72 27.89 -7.46
N LYS A 314 0.83 28.63 -6.35
CA LYS A 314 -0.27 28.77 -5.38
C LYS A 314 -1.47 29.48 -5.98
N LEU A 315 -1.26 30.59 -6.70
CA LEU A 315 -2.32 31.28 -7.45
C LEU A 315 -2.98 30.36 -8.49
N ALA A 316 -2.19 29.54 -9.19
CA ALA A 316 -2.67 28.62 -10.21
C ALA A 316 -3.66 27.57 -9.67
N THR A 317 -3.66 27.27 -8.36
CA THR A 317 -4.64 26.37 -7.75
C THR A 317 -6.09 26.89 -7.87
N THR A 318 -6.29 28.21 -7.99
CA THR A 318 -7.61 28.84 -8.06
C THR A 318 -7.86 29.55 -9.38
N THR A 319 -6.87 30.27 -9.92
CA THR A 319 -7.02 31.13 -11.11
C THR A 319 -6.32 30.59 -12.36
N GLY A 320 -5.61 29.46 -12.25
CA GLY A 320 -4.89 28.87 -13.37
C GLY A 320 -5.82 28.32 -14.45
N VAL A 321 -5.31 28.23 -15.68
CA VAL A 321 -6.05 27.63 -16.80
C VAL A 321 -6.25 26.14 -16.54
N ASP A 322 -7.49 25.66 -16.61
CA ASP A 322 -7.82 24.24 -16.41
C ASP A 322 -7.01 23.33 -17.34
N THR A 323 -6.29 22.40 -16.76
CA THR A 323 -5.45 21.42 -17.44
C THR A 323 -5.72 20.03 -16.89
N ILE A 324 -5.80 19.05 -17.79
CA ILE A 324 -6.09 17.66 -17.45
C ILE A 324 -4.83 16.84 -17.64
N ILE A 325 -4.38 16.21 -16.55
CA ILE A 325 -3.35 15.17 -16.59
C ILE A 325 -3.88 13.92 -15.85
N PRO A 326 -3.36 12.72 -16.16
CA PRO A 326 -3.87 11.49 -15.56
C PRO A 326 -3.70 11.47 -14.03
N ALA A 327 -4.62 10.84 -13.32
CA ALA A 327 -4.55 10.73 -11.87
C ALA A 327 -3.39 9.82 -11.42
N PRO A 328 -2.64 10.22 -10.37
CA PRO A 328 -1.45 9.49 -9.94
C PRO A 328 -1.81 8.28 -9.10
N ARG A 329 -0.84 7.39 -8.91
CA ARG A 329 -1.04 6.23 -8.03
C ARG A 329 -1.35 6.57 -6.58
N SER A 330 -0.80 7.68 -6.11
CA SER A 330 -1.03 8.20 -4.77
C SER A 330 -2.50 8.56 -4.56
N TYR A 331 -3.23 8.99 -5.59
CA TYR A 331 -4.67 9.28 -5.51
C TYR A 331 -5.48 8.03 -5.18
N VAL A 332 -5.35 6.96 -5.98
CA VAL A 332 -6.07 5.70 -5.75
C VAL A 332 -5.72 5.14 -4.37
N LYS A 333 -4.44 5.19 -3.97
CA LYS A 333 -4.03 4.75 -2.63
C LYS A 333 -4.73 5.55 -1.53
N ARG A 334 -4.78 6.89 -1.65
CA ARG A 334 -5.44 7.77 -0.68
C ARG A 334 -6.94 7.52 -0.62
N LEU A 335 -7.59 7.38 -1.77
CA LEU A 335 -9.03 7.10 -1.88
C LEU A 335 -9.39 5.76 -1.23
N LEU A 336 -8.68 4.70 -1.59
CA LEU A 336 -8.93 3.37 -1.02
C LEU A 336 -8.64 3.33 0.48
N ASN A 337 -7.61 4.03 0.97
CA ASN A 337 -7.37 4.15 2.40
C ASN A 337 -8.52 4.88 3.13
N LYS A 338 -9.08 5.95 2.55
CA LYS A 338 -10.25 6.64 3.13
C LYS A 338 -11.45 5.70 3.22
N LEU A 339 -11.73 4.92 2.16
CA LEU A 339 -12.81 3.94 2.15
C LEU A 339 -12.58 2.82 3.16
N MET A 340 -11.34 2.33 3.26
CA MET A 340 -10.93 1.30 4.22
C MET A 340 -11.15 1.75 5.66
N ILE A 341 -10.75 2.99 6.00
CA ILE A 341 -10.95 3.56 7.35
C ILE A 341 -12.44 3.76 7.64
N LYS A 342 -13.22 4.18 6.64
CA LYS A 342 -14.68 4.31 6.80
C LYS A 342 -15.32 2.95 7.09
N GLU A 343 -15.07 1.96 6.24
CA GLU A 343 -15.59 0.59 6.42
C GLU A 343 -15.14 0.00 7.76
N TRP A 344 -13.90 0.29 8.19
CA TRP A 344 -13.41 -0.11 9.52
C TRP A 344 -14.21 0.51 10.66
N ASN A 345 -14.53 1.80 10.58
CA ASN A 345 -15.27 2.51 11.64
C ASN A 345 -16.76 2.15 11.69
N ASP A 346 -17.29 1.58 10.61
CA ASP A 346 -18.67 1.11 10.53
C ASP A 346 -18.87 -0.28 11.20
N TYR A 347 -17.77 -0.98 11.55
CA TYR A 347 -17.74 -2.20 12.37
C TYR A 347 -17.55 -1.87 13.85
#